data_AF-A0A849QQK0-F1
#
_entry.id   AF-A0A849QQK0-F1
#
_cell.length_a   1.000
_cell.length_b   1.000
_cell.length_c   1.000
_cell.angle_alpha   90.00
_cell.angle_beta   90.00
_cell.angle_gamma   90.00
#
_symmetry.space_group_name_H-M   'P 1'
#
loop_
_entity.id
_entity.type
_entity.pdbx_description
1 polymer ?
#
loop_
_entity_poly.entity_id
_entity_poly.type
_entity_poly.pdbx_seq_one_letter_code
_entity_poly.pdbx_strand_id
1 'polypeptide(L)' 'MEKVLDALLHPEEVLTGHFDRFIAHKRDKEHIIRAIYEYDSGLPVLVTVYYPTAARYFKGGGIYADKILS' A
#
# COMPACT_ATOMS: atom_id res chain seq x y z
N MET A 1 11.90 -6.83 4.94
CA MET A 1 11.23 -7.78 4.04
C MET A 1 9.92 -8.27 4.63
N GLU A 2 9.92 -8.81 5.86
CA GLU A 2 8.74 -9.40 6.52
C GLU A 2 7.51 -8.49 6.53
N LYS A 3 7.64 -7.21 6.90
CA LYS A 3 6.50 -6.29 6.95
C LYS A 3 5.91 -5.94 5.58
N VAL A 4 6.73 -5.94 4.53
CA VAL A 4 6.25 -5.72 3.15
C VAL A 4 5.47 -6.94 2.68
N LEU A 5 5.97 -8.14 2.99
CA LEU A 5 5.25 -9.37 2.69
C LEU A 5 3.93 -9.45 3.46
N ASP A 6 3.93 -9.10 4.75
CA ASP A 6 2.72 -9.01 5.56
C ASP A 6 1.74 -7.94 5.02
N ALA A 7 2.23 -6.81 4.51
CA ALA A 7 1.40 -5.82 3.84
C ALA A 7 0.77 -6.36 2.54
N LEU A 8 1.46 -7.22 1.79
CA LEU A 8 0.92 -7.85 0.57
C LEU A 8 -0.09 -8.96 0.87
N LEU A 9 0.18 -9.79 1.88
CA LEU A 9 -0.67 -10.94 2.24
C LEU A 9 -1.86 -10.55 3.10
N HIS A 10 -1.69 -9.56 3.97
CA HIS A 10 -2.68 -9.10 4.93
C HIS A 10 -2.78 -7.56 4.93
N PRO A 11 -3.12 -6.95 3.78
CA PRO A 11 -3.31 -5.50 3.69
C PRO A 11 -4.50 -5.05 4.54
N GLU A 12 -4.40 -3.85 5.10
CA GLU A 12 -5.54 -3.17 5.72
C GLU A 12 -6.45 -2.55 4.64
N GLU A 13 -5.87 -2.17 3.50
CA GLU A 13 -6.60 -1.69 2.33
C GLU A 13 -5.85 -2.07 1.05
N VAL A 14 -6.61 -2.38 -0.01
CA VAL A 14 -6.08 -2.54 -1.36
C VAL A 14 -6.78 -1.55 -2.27
N LEU A 15 -6.00 -0.77 -2.99
CA LEU A 15 -6.48 0.20 -3.96
C LEU A 15 -6.08 -0.23 -5.38
N THR A 16 -6.94 0.08 -6.35
CA THR A 16 -6.56 0.00 -7.77
C THR A 16 -5.84 1.27 -8.16
N GLY A 17 -4.57 1.14 -8.55
CA GLY A 17 -3.76 2.21 -9.14
C GLY A 17 -3.94 2.33 -10.65
N HIS A 18 -3.10 3.15 -11.28
CA HIS A 18 -3.04 3.24 -12.75
C HIS A 18 -2.31 2.03 -13.37
N PHE A 19 -2.65 1.69 -14.62
CA PHE A 19 -1.99 0.64 -15.42
C PHE A 19 -2.06 -0.76 -14.80
N ASP A 20 -3.26 -1.21 -14.37
CA ASP A 20 -3.50 -2.54 -13.80
C ASP A 20 -2.66 -2.88 -12.55
N ARG A 21 -2.17 -1.84 -11.87
CA ARG A 21 -1.43 -1.98 -10.61
C ARG A 21 -2.37 -1.89 -9.43
N PHE A 22 -2.00 -2.61 -8.39
CA PHE A 22 -2.66 -2.59 -7.10
C PHE A 22 -1.72 -1.98 -6.07
N ILE A 23 -2.30 -1.38 -5.04
CA ILE A 23 -1.54 -0.79 -3.94
C ILE A 23 -2.08 -1.38 -2.65
N ALA A 24 -1.32 -2.30 -2.07
CA ALA A 24 -1.56 -2.83 -0.74
C ALA A 24 -1.01 -1.84 0.28
N HIS A 25 -1.86 -1.36 1.18
CA HIS A 25 -1.45 -0.50 2.28
C HIS A 25 -1.58 -1.23 3.62
N LYS A 26 -0.61 -0.97 4.49
CA LYS A 26 -0.62 -1.44 5.87
C LYS A 26 0.08 -0.45 6.78
N ARG A 27 -0.51 -0.15 7.93
CA ARG A 27 0.10 0.71 8.94
C ARG A 27 1.24 -0.01 9.64
N ASP A 28 2.37 0.67 9.77
CA ASP A 28 3.50 0.25 10.59
C ASP A 28 3.84 1.38 11.57
N LYS A 29 3.21 1.34 12.74
CA LYS A 29 3.31 2.39 13.78
C LYS A 29 2.94 3.78 13.21
N GLU A 30 3.94 4.64 13.05
CA GLU A 30 3.81 6.02 12.55
C GLU A 30 4.00 6.11 11.03
N HIS A 31 4.27 5.00 10.36
CA HIS A 31 4.47 4.91 8.92
C HIS A 31 3.38 4.07 8.28
N ILE A 32 3.33 4.13 6.96
CA ILE A 32 2.45 3.32 6.14
C ILE A 32 3.32 2.64 5.11
N ILE A 33 3.22 1.31 5.02
CA ILE A 33 3.78 0.55 3.91
C ILE A 33 2.78 0.65 2.77
N ARG A 34 3.23 1.15 1.62
CA ARG A 34 2.47 1.13 0.36
C ARG A 34 3.21 0.25 -0.63
N ALA A 35 2.79 -1.00 -0.73
CA ALA A 35 3.36 -1.97 -1.64
C ALA A 35 2.56 -1.96 -2.95
N ILE A 36 3.20 -1.51 -4.03
CA ILE A 36 2.63 -1.48 -5.37
C ILE A 36 3.01 -2.77 -6.07
N TYR A 37 2.03 -3.50 -6.55
CA TYR A 37 2.22 -4.76 -7.24
C TYR A 37 1.31 -4.86 -8.46
N GLU A 38 1.72 -5.68 -9.43
CA GLU A 38 0.93 -6.05 -10.60
C GLU A 38 0.84 -7.57 -10.69
N TYR A 39 -0.09 -8.09 -11.48
CA TYR A 39 -0.14 -9.51 -11.79
C TYR A 39 0.57 -9.77 -13.11
N ASP A 40 1.64 -10.55 -13.06
CA ASP A 40 2.28 -11.13 -14.23
C ASP A 40 1.98 -12.63 -14.26
N SER A 41 1.32 -13.10 -15.32
CA SER A 41 1.01 -14.51 -15.52
C SER A 41 0.27 -15.16 -14.32
N GLY A 42 -0.57 -14.37 -13.65
CA GLY A 42 -1.33 -14.79 -12.46
C GLY A 42 -0.54 -14.73 -11.13
N LEU A 43 0.73 -14.33 -11.15
CA LEU A 43 1.55 -14.15 -9.96
C LEU A 43 1.67 -12.66 -9.58
N PRO A 44 1.47 -12.29 -8.30
CA PRO A 44 1.68 -10.93 -7.87
C PRO A 44 3.18 -10.59 -7.84
N VAL A 45 3.60 -9.60 -8.61
CA VAL A 45 4.96 -9.09 -8.70
C VAL A 45 5.02 -7.71 -8.04
N LEU A 46 5.86 -7.60 -7.00
CA LEU A 46 6.08 -6.33 -6.31
C LEU A 46 6.92 -5.40 -7.19
N VAL A 47 6.37 -4.23 -7.51
CA VAL A 47 6.99 -3.22 -8.38
C VAL A 47 7.74 -2.18 -7.55
N THR A 48 7.09 -1.62 -6.52
CA THR A 48 7.69 -0.55 -5.70
C THR A 48 7.09 -0.55 -4.31
N VAL A 49 7.89 -0.17 -3.30
CA VAL A 49 7.41 0.06 -1.94
C VAL A 49 7.69 1.51 -1.55
N TYR A 50 6.66 2.21 -1.07
CA TYR A 50 6.83 3.47 -0.37
C TYR A 50 6.60 3.28 1.12
N TYR A 51 7.37 4.01 1.93
CA TYR A 51 7.28 3.99 3.38
C TYR A 51 7.18 5.40 3.97
N PRO A 52 6.13 6.18 3.62
CA PRO A 52 5.94 7.51 4.17
C PRO A 52 5.54 7.45 5.65
N THR A 53 5.80 8.54 6.38
CA THR A 53 5.13 8.79 7.65
C THR A 53 3.64 9.00 7.41
N ALA A 54 2.80 8.45 8.27
CA ALA A 54 1.36 8.62 8.23
C ALA A 54 1.01 10.12 8.24
N ALA A 55 1.63 10.92 9.11
CA ALA A 55 1.39 12.35 9.18
C ALA A 55 1.62 13.10 7.85
N ARG A 56 2.62 12.71 7.05
CA ARG A 56 2.91 13.32 5.74
C ARG A 56 1.97 12.82 4.65
N TYR A 57 1.60 11.55 4.70
CA TYR A 57 0.72 10.93 3.71
C TYR A 57 -0.70 11.52 3.75
N PHE A 58 -1.20 11.85 4.95
CA PHE A 58 -2.55 12.39 5.13
C PHE A 58 -2.68 13.90 4.88
N LYS A 59 -1.60 14.69 5.04
CA LYS A 59 -1.62 16.15 4.84
C LYS A 59 -1.90 16.63 3.40
N GLY A 60 -2.10 15.72 2.44
CA GLY A 60 -2.54 16.03 1.07
C GLY A 60 -3.59 15.05 0.51
N GLY A 61 -4.27 14.30 1.37
CA GLY A 61 -4.88 13.01 1.03
C GLY A 61 -6.38 12.96 0.74
N GLY A 62 -7.01 14.01 0.20
CA GLY A 62 -8.46 14.05 -0.03
C GLY A 62 -9.03 13.10 -1.11
N ILE A 63 -8.35 12.01 -1.48
CA ILE A 63 -8.79 11.15 -2.62
C ILE A 63 -8.57 9.63 -2.41
N TYR A 64 -7.64 9.12 -1.59
CA TYR A 64 -7.21 7.70 -1.72
C TYR A 64 -6.87 6.91 -0.43
N ALA A 65 -7.17 7.36 0.78
CA ALA A 65 -6.67 6.64 1.98
C ALA A 65 -7.62 6.69 3.21
N ASP A 66 -8.93 6.67 2.99
CA ASP A 66 -9.89 6.95 4.06
C ASP A 66 -10.08 5.80 5.06
N LYS A 67 -9.68 4.55 4.76
CA LYS A 67 -10.05 3.40 5.62
C LYS A 67 -8.98 2.87 6.57
N ILE A 68 -7.71 3.22 6.39
CA ILE A 68 -6.61 2.58 7.15
C ILE A 68 -6.38 3.26 8.50
N LEU A 69 -6.78 4.52 8.63
CA LEU A 69 -6.62 5.30 9.85
C LEU A 69 -7.94 5.71 10.51
N SER A 70 -9.08 5.19 10.03
CA SER A 70 -10.39 5.39 10.66
C SER A 70 -10.55 4.54 11.91
#